data_AF-A0A5J4QKV5-F1
#
_entry.id   AF-A0A5J4QKV5-F1
#
_cell.length_a   1.000
_cell.length_b   1.000
_cell.length_c   1.000
_cell.angle_alpha   90.00
_cell.angle_beta   90.00
_cell.angle_gamma   90.00
#
_symmetry.space_group_name_H-M   'P 1'
#
loop_
_entity.id
_entity.type
_entity.pdbx_description
1 polymer ?
#
loop_
_entity_poly.entity_id
_entity_poly.type
_entity_poly.pdbx_seq_one_letter_code
_entity_poly.pdbx_strand_id
1 'polypeptide(L)'
;NSGSIEILQVVRYQSIWPYSLSDYPTFPSRPGLSFIPSYDDSVYVWYDPELENPEDLIEEYLQILFDNGWEEVLTIGGWQIQHRGLNQQVSFLNPLGLTYVLINFWPWAVAVVNDPWPETYLFEQYEPVVIPSLQTEEGYFYVTGSAVDYVGVILFFKEHQSDTVLAEQVALSYQNLLIENGWSLKNTTRGEQWQDSSDTLRVEMVISAETIFFYFVEAAEVV
;
A
#
# COMPACT_ATOMS: atom_id res chain seq x y z
N ASN A 1 -37.04 47.69 -21.08
CA ASN A 1 -35.86 46.81 -20.92
C ASN A 1 -35.89 46.13 -19.57
N SER A 2 -36.75 45.13 -19.44
CA SER A 2 -36.84 44.24 -18.27
C SER A 2 -36.03 42.99 -18.59
N GLY A 3 -34.75 43.00 -18.22
CA GLY A 3 -33.88 41.84 -18.32
C GLY A 3 -34.32 40.79 -17.29
N SER A 4 -34.86 39.69 -17.76
CA SER A 4 -35.11 38.49 -16.96
C SER A 4 -33.79 37.95 -16.44
N ILE A 5 -33.68 37.80 -15.12
CA ILE A 5 -32.59 37.05 -14.50
C ILE A 5 -32.84 35.58 -14.84
N GLU A 6 -32.04 35.01 -15.72
CA GLU A 6 -31.94 33.55 -15.84
C GLU A 6 -31.38 33.03 -14.52
N ILE A 7 -32.25 32.40 -13.74
CA ILE A 7 -31.81 31.55 -12.64
C ILE A 7 -31.05 30.41 -13.29
N LEU A 8 -29.71 30.50 -13.31
CA LEU A 8 -28.84 29.37 -13.58
C LEU A 8 -29.28 28.25 -12.65
N GLN A 9 -29.93 27.25 -13.23
CA GLN A 9 -30.31 26.05 -12.54
C GLN A 9 -29.01 25.48 -11.99
N VAL A 10 -28.82 25.58 -10.66
CA VAL A 10 -27.75 24.86 -9.99
C VAL A 10 -28.08 23.40 -10.26
N VAL A 11 -27.39 22.83 -11.25
CA VAL A 11 -27.30 21.38 -11.40
C VAL A 11 -26.61 20.94 -10.12
N ARG A 12 -27.40 20.59 -9.11
CA ARG A 12 -26.89 19.73 -8.05
C ARG A 12 -26.41 18.51 -8.80
N TYR A 13 -25.10 18.35 -8.91
CA TYR A 13 -24.54 17.02 -8.87
C TYR A 13 -25.05 16.44 -7.55
N GLN A 14 -26.22 15.80 -7.58
CA GLN A 14 -26.42 14.66 -6.71
C GLN A 14 -25.27 13.76 -7.12
N SER A 15 -24.20 13.73 -6.33
CA SER A 15 -23.44 12.50 -6.26
C SER A 15 -24.51 11.46 -5.97
N ILE A 16 -24.78 10.64 -6.99
CA ILE A 16 -25.54 9.44 -6.81
C ILE A 16 -24.63 8.68 -5.88
N TRP A 17 -24.90 8.74 -4.57
CA TRP A 17 -24.16 8.00 -3.56
C TRP A 17 -24.19 6.55 -4.06
N PRO A 18 -23.07 5.98 -4.55
CA PRO A 18 -23.15 4.66 -5.17
C PRO A 18 -23.33 3.58 -4.11
N TYR A 19 -23.17 3.94 -2.84
CA TYR A 19 -23.11 3.04 -1.69
C TYR A 19 -24.14 3.47 -0.67
N SER A 20 -24.95 2.52 -0.22
CA SER A 20 -25.88 2.76 0.87
C SER A 20 -25.07 2.97 2.15
N LEU A 21 -25.48 3.89 3.03
CA LEU A 21 -24.88 4.01 4.36
C LEU A 21 -24.90 2.70 5.16
N SER A 22 -25.78 1.77 4.80
CA SER A 22 -25.83 0.41 5.36
C SER A 22 -24.64 -0.47 4.99
N ASP A 23 -23.87 -0.08 3.97
CA ASP A 23 -22.74 -0.87 3.47
C ASP A 23 -21.48 -0.65 4.34
N TYR A 24 -21.53 0.31 5.27
CA TYR A 24 -20.46 0.63 6.19
C TYR A 24 -20.85 0.26 7.63
N PRO A 25 -20.19 -0.75 8.23
CA PRO A 25 -20.39 -1.10 9.63
C PRO A 25 -20.14 0.11 10.55
N THR A 26 -20.95 0.28 11.59
CA THR A 26 -20.82 1.41 12.53
C THR A 26 -20.38 0.94 13.91
N PHE A 27 -19.70 1.80 14.66
CA PHE A 27 -19.46 1.56 16.09
C PHE A 27 -20.77 1.38 16.88
N PRO A 28 -20.75 0.57 17.95
CA PRO A 28 -21.79 0.61 18.96
C PRO A 28 -21.91 2.02 19.55
N SER A 29 -23.14 2.48 19.79
CA SER A 29 -23.39 3.80 20.38
C SER A 29 -22.82 3.88 21.81
N ARG A 30 -21.89 4.81 22.05
CA ARG A 30 -21.35 5.11 23.39
C ARG A 30 -21.02 6.60 23.58
N PRO A 31 -20.97 7.10 24.84
CA PRO A 31 -20.59 8.48 25.12
C PRO A 31 -19.18 8.79 24.61
N GLY A 32 -18.95 10.03 24.18
CA GLY A 32 -17.64 10.44 23.70
C GLY A 32 -17.30 9.97 22.29
N LEU A 33 -18.21 9.30 21.58
CA LEU A 33 -18.00 8.84 20.21
C LEU A 33 -19.14 9.28 19.29
N SER A 34 -18.82 9.73 18.07
CA SER A 34 -19.81 10.09 17.06
C SER A 34 -19.34 9.66 15.67
N PHE A 35 -20.16 8.84 15.00
CA PHE A 35 -19.90 8.32 13.67
C PHE A 35 -20.65 9.14 12.63
N ILE A 36 -19.92 9.87 11.80
CA ILE A 36 -20.49 10.83 10.84
C ILE A 36 -20.02 10.46 9.43
N PRO A 37 -20.87 9.81 8.62
CA PRO A 37 -20.56 9.56 7.22
C PRO A 37 -20.59 10.86 6.41
N SER A 38 -19.71 10.96 5.43
CA SER A 38 -19.55 12.10 4.55
C SER A 38 -19.84 11.74 3.09
N TYR A 39 -19.98 12.76 2.24
CA TYR A 39 -20.36 12.63 0.84
C TYR A 39 -19.21 12.21 -0.10
N ASP A 40 -18.00 12.08 0.43
CA ASP A 40 -16.74 11.81 -0.29
C ASP A 40 -16.20 10.39 -0.03
N ASP A 41 -17.10 9.43 0.22
CA ASP A 41 -16.77 8.04 0.59
C ASP A 41 -15.92 7.94 1.88
N SER A 42 -16.06 8.93 2.74
CA SER A 42 -15.36 9.04 4.01
C SER A 42 -16.30 8.95 5.21
N VAL A 43 -15.78 8.50 6.33
CA VAL A 43 -16.44 8.51 7.64
C VAL A 43 -15.55 9.22 8.64
N TYR A 44 -16.13 10.17 9.38
CA TYR A 44 -15.50 10.83 10.50
C TYR A 44 -15.95 10.20 11.80
N VAL A 45 -15.01 9.65 12.55
CA VAL A 45 -15.23 9.13 13.90
C VAL A 45 -14.71 10.18 14.88
N TRP A 46 -15.60 11.07 15.29
CA TRP A 46 -15.28 12.08 16.30
C TRP A 46 -15.23 11.44 17.67
N TYR A 47 -14.20 11.77 18.45
CA TYR A 47 -14.00 11.19 19.76
C TYR A 47 -13.62 12.25 20.82
N ASP A 48 -13.95 11.97 22.08
CA ASP A 48 -13.47 12.73 23.23
C ASP A 48 -12.08 12.22 23.65
N PRO A 49 -11.01 13.02 23.54
CA PRO A 49 -9.66 12.58 23.86
C PRO A 49 -9.44 12.29 25.36
N GLU A 50 -10.36 12.67 26.24
CA GLU A 50 -10.31 12.28 27.66
C GLU A 50 -10.85 10.85 27.91
N LEU A 51 -11.60 10.30 26.95
CA LEU A 51 -12.30 9.02 27.08
C LEU A 51 -11.79 7.96 26.11
N GLU A 52 -11.29 8.37 24.96
CA GLU A 52 -10.94 7.49 23.84
C GLU A 52 -9.50 7.71 23.39
N ASN A 53 -8.81 6.61 23.05
CA ASN A 53 -7.53 6.64 22.35
C ASN A 53 -7.78 6.34 20.85
N PRO A 54 -7.28 7.17 19.92
CA PRO A 54 -7.48 6.92 18.50
C PRO A 54 -6.88 5.61 17.98
N GLU A 55 -5.79 5.10 18.57
CA GLU A 55 -5.19 3.82 18.20
C GLU A 55 -6.15 2.66 18.56
N ASP A 56 -6.67 2.67 19.79
CA ASP A 56 -7.67 1.69 20.26
C ASP A 56 -8.95 1.74 19.41
N LEU A 57 -9.37 2.94 18.96
CA LEU A 57 -10.51 3.11 18.07
C LEU A 57 -10.28 2.49 16.68
N ILE A 58 -9.06 2.62 16.14
CA ILE A 58 -8.70 2.01 14.85
C ILE A 58 -8.71 0.48 14.99
N GLU A 59 -8.12 -0.06 16.04
CA GLU A 59 -8.13 -1.51 16.32
C GLU A 59 -9.56 -2.06 16.49
N GLU A 60 -10.40 -1.36 17.25
CA GLU A 60 -11.82 -1.73 17.42
C GLU A 60 -12.55 -1.71 16.08
N TYR A 61 -12.34 -0.69 15.26
CA TYR A 61 -13.02 -0.61 13.96
C TYR A 61 -12.54 -1.67 12.97
N LEU A 62 -11.24 -2.02 12.99
CA LEU A 62 -10.72 -3.14 12.22
C LEU A 62 -11.46 -4.44 12.57
N GLN A 63 -11.69 -4.70 13.86
CA GLN A 63 -12.45 -5.89 14.26
C GLN A 63 -13.89 -5.84 13.74
N ILE A 64 -14.56 -4.68 13.80
CA ILE A 64 -15.91 -4.50 13.25
C ILE A 64 -15.92 -4.80 11.74
N LEU A 65 -14.91 -4.32 11.00
CA LEU A 65 -14.79 -4.60 9.56
C LEU A 65 -14.62 -6.10 9.31
N PHE A 66 -13.71 -6.77 10.03
CA PHE A 66 -13.50 -8.22 9.90
C PHE A 66 -14.76 -9.03 10.21
N ASP A 67 -15.51 -8.66 11.24
CA ASP A 67 -16.78 -9.30 11.59
C ASP A 67 -17.86 -9.10 10.49
N ASN A 68 -17.69 -8.12 9.62
CA ASN A 68 -18.57 -7.81 8.49
C ASN A 68 -17.99 -8.24 7.13
N GLY A 69 -17.05 -9.19 7.11
CA GLY A 69 -16.56 -9.82 5.89
C GLY A 69 -15.54 -8.99 5.10
N TRP A 70 -14.98 -7.95 5.72
CA TRP A 70 -13.74 -7.35 5.23
C TRP A 70 -12.58 -8.29 5.52
N GLU A 71 -11.58 -8.30 4.64
CA GLU A 71 -10.43 -9.17 4.71
C GLU A 71 -9.17 -8.34 4.53
N GLU A 72 -8.11 -8.69 5.25
CA GLU A 72 -6.79 -8.20 4.94
C GLU A 72 -6.25 -8.93 3.71
N VAL A 73 -5.90 -8.17 2.68
CA VAL A 73 -5.39 -8.68 1.41
C VAL A 73 -4.13 -7.92 1.02
N LEU A 74 -3.19 -8.65 0.46
CA LEU A 74 -1.97 -8.05 -0.05
C LEU A 74 -2.19 -7.54 -1.48
N THR A 75 -1.81 -6.29 -1.71
CA THR A 75 -1.77 -5.64 -3.02
C THR A 75 -0.38 -5.14 -3.34
N ILE A 76 -0.19 -4.59 -4.55
CA ILE A 76 1.06 -3.90 -4.91
C ILE A 76 1.38 -2.71 -4.00
N GLY A 77 0.38 -2.16 -3.31
CA GLY A 77 0.53 -1.07 -2.36
C GLY A 77 0.82 -1.53 -0.93
N GLY A 78 1.00 -2.83 -0.69
CA GLY A 78 1.13 -3.40 0.64
C GLY A 78 -0.14 -4.10 1.13
N TRP A 79 -0.17 -4.39 2.43
CA TRP A 79 -1.33 -4.97 3.08
C TRP A 79 -2.46 -3.93 3.16
N GLN A 80 -3.65 -4.33 2.74
CA GLN A 80 -4.82 -3.46 2.68
C GLN A 80 -6.04 -4.23 3.16
N ILE A 81 -6.95 -3.54 3.84
CA ILE A 81 -8.24 -4.10 4.23
C ILE A 81 -9.23 -3.86 3.09
N GLN A 82 -9.82 -4.93 2.56
CA GLN A 82 -10.72 -4.89 1.41
C GLN A 82 -11.99 -5.72 1.62
N HIS A 83 -13.05 -5.37 0.88
CA HIS A 83 -14.29 -6.14 0.86
C HIS A 83 -14.64 -6.53 -0.58
N ARG A 84 -14.44 -7.80 -0.92
CA ARG A 84 -14.65 -8.34 -2.29
C ARG A 84 -16.06 -8.10 -2.80
N GLY A 85 -17.08 -8.25 -1.95
CA GLY A 85 -18.48 -8.07 -2.34
C GLY A 85 -18.85 -6.61 -2.66
N LEU A 86 -18.08 -5.64 -2.15
CA LEU A 86 -18.32 -4.21 -2.33
C LEU A 86 -17.32 -3.59 -3.33
N ASN A 87 -16.27 -4.34 -3.72
CA ASN A 87 -15.16 -3.84 -4.52
C ASN A 87 -14.51 -2.58 -3.91
N GLN A 88 -14.34 -2.58 -2.59
CA GLN A 88 -13.80 -1.46 -1.83
C GLN A 88 -12.60 -1.84 -0.98
N GLN A 89 -11.76 -0.86 -0.70
CA GLN A 89 -10.69 -0.89 0.28
C GLN A 89 -10.88 0.22 1.30
N VAL A 90 -10.28 0.08 2.48
CA VAL A 90 -10.34 1.09 3.53
C VAL A 90 -8.94 1.57 3.93
N SER A 91 -8.84 2.87 4.25
CA SER A 91 -7.65 3.46 4.86
C SER A 91 -8.04 4.34 6.04
N PHE A 92 -7.11 4.45 6.99
CA PHE A 92 -7.28 5.23 8.21
C PHE A 92 -6.34 6.43 8.20
N LEU A 93 -6.84 7.59 8.61
CA LEU A 93 -6.05 8.78 8.84
C LEU A 93 -6.44 9.38 10.19
N ASN A 94 -5.47 9.58 11.06
CA ASN A 94 -5.63 10.33 12.30
C ASN A 94 -4.84 11.64 12.20
N PRO A 95 -5.48 12.77 11.83
CA PRO A 95 -4.76 14.03 11.67
C PRO A 95 -4.33 14.61 13.02
N LEU A 96 -3.03 14.94 13.13
CA LEU A 96 -2.48 15.53 14.34
C LEU A 96 -3.23 16.81 14.76
N GLY A 97 -3.65 16.85 16.03
CA GLY A 97 -4.32 18.00 16.62
C GLY A 97 -5.82 18.08 16.35
N LEU A 98 -6.40 17.07 15.72
CA LEU A 98 -7.85 16.94 15.53
C LEU A 98 -8.38 15.79 16.41
N THR A 99 -9.67 15.88 16.77
CA THR A 99 -10.36 14.90 17.63
C THR A 99 -11.26 14.00 16.80
N TYR A 100 -10.72 13.48 15.69
CA TYR A 100 -11.40 12.49 14.88
C TYR A 100 -10.42 11.53 14.18
N VAL A 101 -10.88 10.30 13.96
CA VAL A 101 -10.28 9.36 13.00
C VAL A 101 -11.08 9.45 11.71
N LEU A 102 -10.39 9.63 10.58
CA LEU A 102 -10.98 9.59 9.25
C LEU A 102 -10.80 8.18 8.68
N ILE A 103 -11.91 7.60 8.25
CA ILE A 103 -11.95 6.28 7.60
C ILE A 103 -12.39 6.53 6.16
N ASN A 104 -11.54 6.24 5.20
CA ASN A 104 -11.85 6.47 3.79
C ASN A 104 -12.08 5.14 3.08
N PHE A 105 -13.15 5.07 2.30
CA PHE A 105 -13.50 3.95 1.45
C PHE A 105 -13.23 4.31 0.00
N TRP A 106 -12.53 3.45 -0.71
CA TRP A 106 -12.12 3.70 -2.09
C TRP A 106 -12.32 2.43 -2.91
N PRO A 107 -12.42 2.52 -4.25
CA PRO A 107 -12.39 1.32 -5.08
C PRO A 107 -11.17 0.45 -4.75
N TRP A 108 -11.39 -0.86 -4.58
CA TRP A 108 -10.32 -1.81 -4.24
C TRP A 108 -9.21 -1.82 -5.28
N ALA A 109 -7.96 -1.91 -4.83
CA ALA A 109 -6.84 -2.23 -5.70
C ALA A 109 -6.85 -3.73 -6.05
N VAL A 110 -6.31 -4.08 -7.23
CA VAL A 110 -6.19 -5.48 -7.67
C VAL A 110 -5.37 -6.26 -6.64
N ALA A 111 -6.02 -7.22 -5.97
CA ALA A 111 -5.35 -8.12 -5.04
C ALA A 111 -4.29 -8.93 -5.79
N VAL A 112 -3.09 -9.00 -5.21
CA VAL A 112 -1.99 -9.81 -5.76
C VAL A 112 -2.15 -11.27 -5.32
N VAL A 113 -2.79 -11.50 -4.17
CA VAL A 113 -2.99 -12.84 -3.61
C VAL A 113 -4.47 -13.24 -3.65
N ASN A 114 -4.77 -14.23 -4.49
CA ASN A 114 -5.96 -15.07 -4.35
C ASN A 114 -5.43 -16.48 -4.11
N ASP A 115 -5.37 -16.90 -2.84
CA ASP A 115 -4.94 -18.23 -2.35
C ASP A 115 -4.96 -19.34 -3.43
N PRO A 116 -3.83 -20.00 -3.78
CA PRO A 116 -2.57 -20.16 -3.03
C PRO A 116 -1.59 -18.97 -3.08
N TRP A 117 -0.68 -18.93 -2.09
CA TRP A 117 0.42 -17.96 -2.01
C TRP A 117 1.30 -18.06 -3.28
N PRO A 118 1.48 -16.97 -4.05
CA PRO A 118 2.28 -17.02 -5.27
C PRO A 118 3.77 -17.13 -4.93
N GLU A 119 4.57 -17.74 -5.81
CA GLU A 119 6.04 -17.67 -5.72
C GLU A 119 6.58 -16.43 -6.45
N THR A 120 5.83 -15.93 -7.44
CA THR A 120 6.19 -14.77 -8.27
C THR A 120 4.94 -14.18 -8.92
N TYR A 121 4.88 -12.85 -9.02
CA TYR A 121 3.85 -12.13 -9.78
C TYR A 121 4.48 -11.10 -10.73
N LEU A 122 4.10 -11.12 -12.01
CA LEU A 122 4.58 -10.18 -13.03
C LEU A 122 3.49 -9.16 -13.35
N PHE A 123 3.80 -7.87 -13.17
CA PHE A 123 2.82 -6.79 -13.31
C PHE A 123 2.55 -6.39 -14.78
N GLU A 124 3.44 -6.70 -15.74
CA GLU A 124 3.31 -6.22 -17.13
C GLU A 124 3.87 -7.17 -18.22
N GLN A 125 3.52 -6.91 -19.49
CA GLN A 125 3.91 -7.67 -20.68
C GLN A 125 5.23 -7.20 -21.34
N TYR A 126 5.98 -6.28 -20.74
CA TYR A 126 7.27 -5.82 -21.30
C TYR A 126 8.38 -6.85 -21.07
N GLU A 127 9.49 -6.74 -21.79
CA GLU A 127 10.65 -7.60 -21.58
C GLU A 127 11.12 -7.45 -20.13
N PRO A 128 11.03 -8.53 -19.31
CA PRO A 128 11.42 -8.45 -17.92
C PRO A 128 12.92 -8.26 -17.85
N VAL A 129 13.37 -7.31 -17.02
CA VAL A 129 14.76 -7.35 -16.57
C VAL A 129 14.91 -8.64 -15.77
N VAL A 130 15.78 -9.53 -16.27
CA VAL A 130 16.03 -10.82 -15.63
C VAL A 130 16.79 -10.57 -14.36
N ILE A 131 16.10 -10.71 -13.25
CA ILE A 131 16.65 -10.51 -11.91
C ILE A 131 16.76 -11.88 -11.25
N PRO A 132 17.90 -12.20 -10.62
CA PRO A 132 18.05 -13.44 -9.86
C PRO A 132 16.94 -13.55 -8.81
N SER A 133 16.07 -14.55 -8.94
CA SER A 133 15.03 -14.82 -7.97
C SER A 133 15.65 -15.40 -6.69
N LEU A 134 15.24 -14.91 -5.53
CA LEU A 134 15.48 -15.60 -4.27
C LEU A 134 14.68 -16.91 -4.27
N GLN A 135 15.31 -18.02 -4.69
CA GLN A 135 14.70 -19.34 -4.58
C GLN A 135 14.60 -19.69 -3.10
N THR A 136 13.42 -19.54 -2.50
CA THR A 136 13.28 -19.75 -1.06
C THR A 136 11.99 -20.45 -0.66
N GLU A 137 12.11 -21.21 0.43
CA GLU A 137 11.03 -21.91 1.12
C GLU A 137 10.38 -21.06 2.22
N GLU A 138 10.94 -19.88 2.50
CA GLU A 138 10.47 -18.94 3.52
C GLU A 138 9.38 -18.07 2.91
N GLY A 139 8.20 -18.03 3.52
CA GLY A 139 6.98 -17.45 2.94
C GLY A 139 7.11 -15.97 2.55
N TYR A 140 7.56 -15.71 1.34
CA TYR A 140 7.51 -14.42 0.67
C TYR A 140 7.40 -14.64 -0.84
N PHE A 141 7.07 -13.59 -1.58
CA PHE A 141 7.13 -13.61 -3.04
C PHE A 141 7.55 -12.25 -3.55
N TYR A 142 7.90 -12.19 -4.83
CA TYR A 142 8.25 -10.94 -5.45
C TYR A 142 7.27 -10.52 -6.54
N VAL A 143 7.06 -9.20 -6.62
CA VAL A 143 6.41 -8.52 -7.72
C VAL A 143 7.47 -7.85 -8.57
N THR A 144 7.51 -8.15 -9.87
CA THR A 144 8.36 -7.44 -10.84
C THR A 144 7.53 -6.41 -11.61
N GLY A 145 7.97 -5.16 -11.61
CA GLY A 145 7.37 -4.07 -12.39
C GLY A 145 8.34 -3.53 -13.44
N SER A 146 7.80 -3.18 -14.62
CA SER A 146 8.52 -2.55 -15.73
C SER A 146 7.82 -1.26 -16.18
N ALA A 147 7.44 -0.40 -15.24
CA ALA A 147 6.90 0.89 -15.61
C ALA A 147 8.01 1.76 -16.24
N VAL A 148 7.64 2.66 -17.14
CA VAL A 148 8.54 3.57 -17.89
C VAL A 148 9.51 4.36 -17.00
N ASP A 149 9.19 4.52 -15.71
CA ASP A 149 9.98 5.29 -14.74
C ASP A 149 10.71 4.43 -13.69
N TYR A 150 10.40 3.13 -13.55
CA TYR A 150 11.02 2.25 -12.56
C TYR A 150 11.04 0.79 -13.01
N VAL A 151 12.25 0.21 -13.11
CA VAL A 151 12.46 -1.24 -13.12
C VAL A 151 12.66 -1.66 -11.66
N GLY A 152 11.84 -2.56 -11.14
CA GLY A 152 11.92 -2.88 -9.72
C GLY A 152 11.37 -4.25 -9.32
N VAL A 153 11.85 -4.73 -8.18
CA VAL A 153 11.38 -5.93 -7.50
C VAL A 153 10.90 -5.54 -6.12
N ILE A 154 9.65 -5.89 -5.81
CA ILE A 154 9.11 -5.73 -4.46
C ILE A 154 8.96 -7.12 -3.85
N LEU A 155 9.65 -7.39 -2.75
CA LEU A 155 9.43 -8.56 -1.92
C LEU A 155 8.35 -8.26 -0.88
N PHE A 156 7.37 -9.15 -0.78
CA PHE A 156 6.33 -9.11 0.24
C PHE A 156 6.43 -10.34 1.13
N PHE A 157 6.39 -10.13 2.45
CA PHE A 157 6.34 -11.20 3.42
C PHE A 157 4.92 -11.77 3.52
N LYS A 158 4.83 -13.08 3.77
CA LYS A 158 3.56 -13.80 3.97
C LYS A 158 2.82 -13.39 5.23
N GLU A 159 3.56 -12.88 6.21
CA GLU A 159 3.03 -12.46 7.50
C GLU A 159 3.53 -11.05 7.81
N HIS A 160 2.71 -10.28 8.53
CA HIS A 160 3.11 -9.00 9.09
C HIS A 160 4.34 -9.14 9.98
N GLN A 161 5.36 -8.34 9.73
CA GLN A 161 6.53 -8.27 10.60
C GLN A 161 6.44 -7.03 11.47
N SER A 162 6.82 -7.16 12.73
CA SER A 162 6.87 -6.04 13.68
C SER A 162 8.17 -5.24 13.61
N ASP A 163 9.20 -5.75 12.94
CA ASP A 163 10.51 -5.11 12.81
C ASP A 163 11.19 -5.44 11.47
N THR A 164 12.35 -4.82 11.23
CA THR A 164 13.12 -4.95 9.99
C THR A 164 14.11 -6.11 9.99
N VAL A 165 14.21 -6.92 11.05
CA VAL A 165 15.30 -7.92 11.19
C VAL A 165 15.22 -8.97 10.10
N LEU A 166 14.03 -9.53 9.84
CA LEU A 166 13.84 -10.48 8.75
C LEU A 166 14.18 -9.84 7.40
N ALA A 167 13.70 -8.60 7.19
CA ALA A 167 13.90 -7.90 5.95
C ALA A 167 15.39 -7.58 5.67
N GLU A 168 16.15 -7.25 6.71
CA GLU A 168 17.61 -7.08 6.64
C GLU A 168 18.33 -8.38 6.30
N GLN A 169 17.90 -9.51 6.89
CA GLN A 169 18.47 -10.83 6.58
C GLN A 169 18.20 -11.22 5.11
N VAL A 170 16.98 -11.01 4.62
CA VAL A 170 16.64 -11.27 3.22
C VAL A 170 17.41 -10.34 2.29
N ALA A 171 17.57 -9.06 2.64
CA ALA A 171 18.38 -8.12 1.86
C ALA A 171 19.85 -8.55 1.77
N LEU A 172 20.44 -9.06 2.85
CA LEU A 172 21.81 -9.61 2.85
C LEU A 172 21.93 -10.85 1.95
N SER A 173 20.96 -11.76 2.02
CA SER A 173 20.87 -12.93 1.14
C SER A 173 20.78 -12.51 -0.33
N TYR A 174 20.00 -11.48 -0.63
CA TYR A 174 19.89 -10.94 -1.98
C TYR A 174 21.19 -10.29 -2.46
N GLN A 175 21.90 -9.55 -1.61
CA GLN A 175 23.22 -9.00 -1.95
C GLN A 175 24.23 -10.11 -2.30
N ASN A 176 24.23 -11.21 -1.54
CA ASN A 176 25.07 -12.37 -1.86
C ASN A 176 24.70 -12.97 -3.22
N LEU A 177 23.42 -13.10 -3.52
CA LEU A 177 22.93 -13.56 -4.82
C LEU A 177 23.36 -12.61 -5.96
N LEU A 178 23.32 -11.30 -5.75
CA LEU A 178 23.83 -10.32 -6.71
C LEU A 178 25.33 -10.53 -6.98
N ILE A 179 26.14 -10.71 -5.92
CA ILE A 179 27.59 -11.00 -6.05
C ILE A 179 27.81 -12.27 -6.88
N GLU A 180 27.08 -13.34 -6.59
CA GLU A 180 27.16 -14.61 -7.33
C GLU A 180 26.81 -14.46 -8.82
N ASN A 181 25.95 -13.49 -9.15
CA ASN A 181 25.55 -13.14 -10.52
C ASN A 181 26.41 -12.03 -11.13
N GLY A 182 27.60 -11.75 -10.57
CA GLY A 182 28.59 -10.85 -11.16
C GLY A 182 28.36 -9.37 -10.90
N TRP A 183 27.44 -9.02 -9.99
CA TRP A 183 27.30 -7.65 -9.51
C TRP A 183 28.41 -7.31 -8.53
N SER A 184 28.77 -6.04 -8.44
CA SER A 184 29.83 -5.59 -7.53
C SER A 184 29.52 -4.22 -6.93
N LEU A 185 30.01 -3.99 -5.71
CA LEU A 185 29.96 -2.68 -5.08
C LEU A 185 31.04 -1.78 -5.70
N LYS A 186 30.62 -0.66 -6.31
CA LYS A 186 31.51 0.31 -6.95
C LYS A 186 31.44 1.67 -6.26
N ASN A 187 32.59 2.33 -6.16
CA ASN A 187 32.65 3.72 -5.72
C ASN A 187 32.26 4.65 -6.88
N THR A 188 31.26 5.48 -6.66
CA THR A 188 30.76 6.47 -7.63
C THR A 188 30.86 7.88 -7.06
N THR A 189 30.58 8.89 -7.90
CA THR A 189 30.43 10.28 -7.44
C THR A 189 29.30 10.48 -6.40
N ARG A 190 28.42 9.49 -6.25
CA ARG A 190 27.29 9.48 -5.31
C ARG A 190 27.49 8.51 -4.13
N GLY A 191 28.68 7.95 -3.97
CA GLY A 191 29.01 6.96 -2.95
C GLY A 191 29.08 5.53 -3.48
N GLU A 192 29.11 4.56 -2.58
CA GLU A 192 29.15 3.13 -2.91
C GLU A 192 27.79 2.65 -3.46
N GLN A 193 27.79 2.02 -4.64
CA GLN A 193 26.59 1.55 -5.32
C GLN A 193 26.80 0.13 -5.88
N TRP A 194 25.81 -0.75 -5.72
CA TRP A 194 25.80 -2.06 -6.36
C TRP A 194 25.51 -1.90 -7.85
N GLN A 195 26.44 -2.34 -8.70
CA GLN A 195 26.30 -2.26 -10.16
C GLN A 195 26.42 -3.63 -10.81
N ASP A 196 25.70 -3.80 -11.92
CA ASP A 196 25.76 -5.00 -12.75
C ASP A 196 27.10 -5.10 -13.50
N SER A 197 27.38 -6.25 -14.11
CA SER A 197 28.66 -6.47 -14.82
C SER A 197 28.89 -5.54 -16.02
N SER A 198 27.83 -4.92 -16.56
CA SER A 198 27.91 -3.96 -17.67
C SER A 198 27.97 -2.50 -17.24
N ASP A 199 27.99 -2.20 -15.93
CA ASP A 199 27.98 -0.83 -15.39
C ASP A 199 26.83 0.03 -15.92
N THR A 200 25.72 -0.63 -16.27
CA THR A 200 24.55 0.02 -16.87
C THR A 200 23.46 0.20 -15.84
N LEU A 201 23.31 -0.74 -14.91
CA LEU A 201 22.29 -0.72 -13.88
C LEU A 201 22.94 -0.67 -12.50
N ARG A 202 22.31 0.09 -11.60
CA ARG A 202 22.56 -0.01 -10.17
C ARG A 202 21.30 -0.42 -9.42
N VAL A 203 21.49 -1.06 -8.27
CA VAL A 203 20.40 -1.42 -7.35
C VAL A 203 20.37 -0.50 -6.15
N GLU A 204 19.21 0.08 -5.88
CA GLU A 204 18.90 0.79 -4.64
C GLU A 204 17.90 -0.04 -3.84
N MET A 205 18.13 -0.18 -2.53
CA MET A 205 17.29 -0.99 -1.63
C MET A 205 16.56 -0.10 -0.63
N VAL A 206 15.25 -0.30 -0.52
CA VAL A 206 14.42 0.29 0.54
C VAL A 206 13.82 -0.86 1.34
N ILE A 207 14.14 -0.90 2.64
CA ILE A 207 13.73 -1.97 3.56
C ILE A 207 12.68 -1.39 4.51
N SER A 208 11.56 -2.07 4.66
CA SER A 208 10.58 -1.86 5.72
C SER A 208 10.30 -3.17 6.45
N ALA A 209 9.50 -3.13 7.51
CA ALA A 209 9.04 -4.34 8.18
C ALA A 209 8.16 -5.19 7.24
N GLU A 210 7.38 -4.56 6.36
CA GLU A 210 6.40 -5.26 5.52
C GLU A 210 6.93 -5.67 4.14
N THR A 211 7.94 -4.95 3.63
CA THR A 211 8.40 -5.12 2.24
C THR A 211 9.88 -4.82 2.09
N ILE A 212 10.47 -5.36 1.01
CA ILE A 212 11.76 -4.89 0.51
C ILE A 212 11.59 -4.46 -0.94
N PHE A 213 11.99 -3.24 -1.26
CA PHE A 213 11.98 -2.74 -2.63
C PHE A 213 13.42 -2.67 -3.17
N PHE A 214 13.66 -3.34 -4.29
CA PHE A 214 14.87 -3.18 -5.10
C PHE A 214 14.55 -2.35 -6.34
N TYR A 215 15.10 -1.14 -6.42
CA TYR A 215 15.01 -0.26 -7.58
C TYR A 215 16.23 -0.46 -8.46
N PHE A 216 16.01 -0.70 -9.75
CA PHE A 216 17.04 -0.75 -10.77
C PHE A 216 17.00 0.54 -11.55
N VAL A 217 18.08 1.30 -11.45
CA VAL A 217 18.21 2.60 -12.08
C VAL A 217 19.49 2.65 -12.89
N GLU A 218 19.51 3.43 -13.96
CA GLU A 218 20.72 3.61 -14.76
C GLU A 218 21.88 4.08 -13.88
N ALA A 219 23.01 3.39 -13.98
CA ALA A 219 24.21 3.73 -13.26
C ALA A 219 24.71 5.12 -13.73
N ALA A 220 25.08 5.98 -12.77
CA ALA A 220 25.80 7.21 -13.11
C ALA A 220 27.25 6.85 -13.48
N GLU A 221 27.91 7.68 -14.29
CA GLU A 221 29.29 7.45 -14.73
C GLU A 221 30.21 7.03 -13.57
N VAL A 222 30.88 5.90 -13.75
CA VAL A 222 31.94 5.38 -12.87
C VAL A 222 33.20 6.24 -13.08
N VAL A 223 33.87 6.62 -11.99
CA VAL A 223 35.12 7.43 -12.02
C VAL A 223 36.35 6.55 -12.20
#